data_AF-A0A7X8L699-F1
#
_entry.id   AF-A0A7X8L699-F1
#
_cell.length_a   1.000
_cell.length_b   1.000
_cell.length_c   1.000
_cell.angle_alpha   90.00
_cell.angle_beta   90.00
_cell.angle_gamma   90.00
#
_symmetry.space_group_name_H-M   'P 1'
#
loop_
_entity.id
_entity.type
_entity.pdbx_description
1 polymer ?
#
loop_
_entity_poly.entity_id
_entity_poly.type
_entity_poly.pdbx_seq_one_letter_code
_entity_poly.pdbx_strand_id
1 'polypeptide(L)' 'MIPVMPVRPQLAQAYIPYQLYNKIFSPQEALKKGTIFPELVK' A
#
# COMPACT_ATOMS: atom_id res chain seq x y z
N MET A 1 8.91 -14.19 1.14
CA MET A 1 8.75 -13.27 2.28
C MET A 1 8.29 -11.93 1.75
N ILE A 2 7.27 -11.31 2.33
CA ILE A 2 6.81 -9.96 2.00
C ILE A 2 7.70 -8.98 2.80
N PRO A 3 8.56 -8.14 2.18
CA PRO A 3 9.28 -7.11 2.87
C PRO A 3 8.37 -6.20 3.68
N VAL A 4 8.66 -6.13 4.97
CA VAL A 4 8.08 -5.17 5.90
C VAL A 4 8.95 -3.92 5.86
N MET A 5 8.35 -2.74 6.11
CA MET A 5 9.09 -1.51 6.31
C MET A 5 10.23 -1.76 7.33
N PRO A 6 11.49 -1.43 6.99
CA PRO A 6 12.61 -1.69 7.88
C PRO A 6 12.52 -0.80 9.13
N VAL A 7 12.97 -1.32 10.27
CA VAL A 7 13.04 -0.58 11.54
C VAL A 7 13.88 0.71 11.42
N ARG A 8 14.87 0.72 10.53
CA ARG A 8 15.73 1.88 10.23
C ARG A 8 15.66 2.18 8.73
N PRO A 9 14.69 3.00 8.27
CA PRO A 9 14.60 3.38 6.87
C PRO A 9 15.80 4.23 6.45
N GLN A 10 16.29 4.00 5.24
CA GLN A 10 17.36 4.76 4.64
C GLN A 10 16.80 6.06 4.05
N LEU A 11 17.52 7.15 4.26
CA LEU A 11 17.17 8.44 3.67
C LEU A 11 17.16 8.32 2.14
N ALA A 12 16.19 8.97 1.50
CA ALA A 12 15.99 8.95 0.05
C ALA A 12 15.68 7.57 -0.57
N GLN A 13 15.29 6.58 0.24
CA GLN A 13 14.80 5.28 -0.24
C GLN A 13 13.27 5.25 -0.20
N ALA A 14 12.65 4.83 -1.31
CA ALA A 14 11.21 4.60 -1.35
C ALA A 14 10.88 3.21 -0.76
N TYR A 15 9.95 3.19 0.20
CA TYR A 15 9.43 1.94 0.78
C TYR A 15 7.98 1.77 0.34
N ILE A 16 7.76 0.86 -0.60
CA ILE A 16 6.44 0.59 -1.16
C ILE A 16 5.84 -0.62 -0.40
N PRO A 17 4.70 -0.45 0.30
CA PRO A 17 3.99 -1.58 0.90
C PRO A 17 3.58 -2.60 -0.16
N TYR A 18 3.56 -3.88 0.21
CA TYR A 18 3.05 -4.90 -0.69
C TYR A 18 1.55 -4.76 -0.91
N GLN A 19 1.17 -4.94 -2.15
CA GLN A 19 -0.20 -4.85 -2.64
C GLN A 19 -0.58 -6.22 -3.18
N LEU A 20 -1.56 -6.87 -2.55
CA LEU A 20 -2.00 -8.19 -2.98
C LEU A 20 -3.25 -8.05 -3.84
N TYR A 21 -3.19 -8.56 -5.06
CA TYR A 21 -4.31 -8.46 -6.01
C TYR A 21 -5.40 -9.51 -5.72
N ASN A 22 -6.04 -9.41 -4.54
CA ASN A 22 -7.17 -10.28 -4.15
C ASN A 22 -8.50 -9.53 -4.02
N LYS A 23 -8.49 -8.35 -3.41
CA LYS A 23 -9.65 -7.52 -3.12
C LYS A 23 -9.24 -6.11 -3.41
N ILE A 24 -10.04 -5.42 -4.22
CA ILE A 24 -9.81 -4.04 -4.60
C ILE A 24 -11.09 -3.25 -4.36
N PHE A 25 -10.94 -1.97 -4.05
CA PHE A 25 -12.06 -1.03 -4.08
C PHE A 25 -12.56 -0.83 -5.49
N SER A 26 -13.84 -0.43 -5.62
CA SER A 26 -14.35 0.09 -6.88
C SER A 26 -13.58 1.38 -7.29
N PRO A 27 -13.51 1.74 -8.59
CA PRO A 27 -12.77 2.92 -9.02
C PRO A 27 -13.18 4.22 -8.29
N GLN A 28 -14.48 4.41 -8.03
CA GLN A 28 -14.98 5.59 -7.33
C GLN A 28 -14.53 5.64 -5.87
N GLU A 29 -14.55 4.50 -5.18
CA GLU A 29 -14.07 4.40 -3.80
C GLU A 29 -12.55 4.54 -3.72
N ALA A 30 -11.82 3.90 -4.63
CA ALA A 30 -10.37 3.99 -4.71
C ALA A 30 -9.90 5.42 -4.91
N LEU A 31 -10.57 6.17 -5.79
CA LEU A 31 -10.29 7.59 -6.01
C LEU A 31 -10.48 8.42 -4.73
N LYS A 32 -11.54 8.14 -3.97
CA LYS A 32 -11.79 8.81 -2.68
C LYS A 32 -10.76 8.44 -1.61
N LYS A 33 -10.27 7.20 -1.62
CA LYS A 33 -9.32 6.66 -0.64
C LYS A 33 -7.85 6.91 -0.99
N GLY A 34 -7.54 7.27 -2.24
CA GLY A 34 -6.18 7.45 -2.73
C GLY A 34 -5.42 6.16 -3.03
N THR A 35 -6.10 5.01 -3.01
CA THR A 35 -5.53 3.68 -3.30
C THR A 35 -6.65 2.72 -3.69
N ILE A 36 -6.37 1.77 -4.60
CA ILE A 36 -7.29 0.68 -4.92
C ILE A 36 -7.25 -0.46 -3.89
N PHE A 37 -6.19 -0.50 -3.05
CA PHE A 37 -5.88 -1.61 -2.16
C PHE A 37 -6.43 -1.37 -0.75
N PRO A 38 -7.44 -2.12 -0.29
CA PRO A 38 -8.07 -1.92 1.00
C PRO A 38 -7.12 -2.06 2.19
N GLU A 39 -6.13 -2.94 2.08
CA GLU A 39 -5.13 -3.20 3.14
C GLU A 39 -4.23 -1.99 3.43
N LEU A 40 -4.22 -0.97 2.55
CA LEU A 40 -3.42 0.24 2.72
C LEU A 40 -4.20 1.41 3.37
N VAL A 41 -5.50 1.23 3.63
CA VAL A 41 -6.36 2.23 4.29
C VAL A 41 -6.49 1.89 5.77
N LYS A 42 -6.25 2.86 6.66
CA LYS A 42 -6.43 2.73 8.11
C LYS A 42 -7.87 2.98 8.55
#